data_AF-A0A679JNN4-F1
#
_entry.id   AF-A0A679JNN4-F1
#
_cell.length_a   1.000
_cell.length_b   1.000
_cell.length_c   1.000
_cell.angle_alpha   90.00
_cell.angle_beta   90.00
_cell.angle_gamma   90.00
#
_symmetry.space_group_name_H-M   'P 1'
#
loop_
_entity.id
_entity.type
_entity.pdbx_description
1 polymer ?
#
loop_
_entity_poly.entity_id
_entity_poly.type
_entity_poly.pdbx_seq_one_letter_code
_entity_poly.pdbx_strand_id
1 'polypeptide(L)'
;MAIETPYLRYTPAVETPDADEAETSRSLNETMRSISETTLAHGGHAIRSVHAKAHGALRAELEVAPGLSPELAQGLFAQAGRYPVVMRFSTIPGDILDDSVSTPRGVAIKIVGVEGERLEGSEGDATQDFVLVNGPAFSAPGPKQFLATLKLLAKTTDRAEGLKKVASAALRGVQSAVVAATGSPSPALATLGGQPETHILGDSFYSQVPLRFGDHIAKIALVPVSPDLTALTDKPLDDTSAPNAIREAVLEHFRRHGGTWELRAQLCLNLDDMPVEDASVVWSEAASPYRTIATLTAAPQTSWSEARAAFVDDGLSFSPWHGLAAHRPLGGIMRMRKSAYEMGKRFRAETNGRRIEEPRNLDSLPE
;
A
#
# COMPACT_ATOMS: atom_id res chain seq x y z
N MET A 1 8.94 38.35 -8.46
CA MET A 1 8.92 37.87 -7.06
C MET A 1 8.45 36.43 -7.10
N ALA A 2 9.25 35.48 -6.63
CA ALA A 2 8.76 34.12 -6.44
C ALA A 2 7.66 34.19 -5.37
N ILE A 3 6.46 33.72 -5.68
CA ILE A 3 5.40 33.57 -4.70
C ILE A 3 5.93 32.52 -3.71
N GLU A 4 6.15 32.92 -2.46
CA GLU A 4 6.53 32.02 -1.39
C GLU A 4 5.42 30.97 -1.26
N THR A 5 5.70 29.73 -1.63
CA THR A 5 4.73 28.66 -1.49
C THR A 5 4.62 28.29 -0.01
N PRO A 6 3.41 28.10 0.54
CA PRO A 6 3.23 27.81 1.96
C PRO A 6 3.70 26.40 2.36
N TYR A 7 4.21 25.62 1.41
CA TYR A 7 4.58 24.22 1.59
C TYR A 7 6.06 24.10 1.92
N LEU A 8 6.36 23.28 2.91
CA LEU A 8 7.72 23.00 3.34
C LEU A 8 8.54 22.46 2.16
N ARG A 9 9.69 23.10 1.91
CA ARG A 9 10.64 22.59 0.92
C ARG A 9 11.41 21.41 1.49
N TYR A 10 11.57 20.38 0.67
CA TYR A 10 12.39 19.24 1.03
C TYR A 10 13.86 19.65 1.16
N THR A 11 14.48 19.21 2.25
CA THR A 11 15.94 19.13 2.38
C THR A 11 16.29 17.79 3.03
N PRO A 12 17.51 17.26 2.86
CA PRO A 12 17.92 16.03 3.54
C PRO A 12 17.83 16.10 5.08
N ALA A 13 17.84 17.30 5.66
CA ALA A 13 17.82 17.51 7.11
C ALA A 13 16.45 17.22 7.77
N VAL A 14 15.40 16.92 6.99
CA VAL A 14 14.08 16.55 7.52
C VAL A 14 14.03 15.12 8.05
N GLU A 15 15.01 14.29 7.70
CA GLU A 15 15.15 12.93 8.25
C GLU A 15 16.15 12.97 9.42
N THR A 16 15.77 12.35 10.54
CA THR A 16 16.62 12.23 11.74
C THR A 16 16.66 10.76 12.16
N PRO A 17 17.54 9.94 11.57
CA PRO A 17 17.65 8.53 11.90
C PRO A 17 18.01 8.29 13.37
N ASP A 18 17.40 7.26 13.96
CA ASP A 18 17.71 6.83 15.32
C ASP A 18 19.11 6.17 15.37
N ALA A 19 19.82 6.34 16.49
CA ALA A 19 21.18 5.80 16.65
C ALA A 19 21.23 4.25 16.55
N ASP A 20 20.17 3.56 16.94
CA ASP A 20 20.02 2.09 16.91
C ASP A 20 19.13 1.60 15.75
N GLU A 21 18.90 2.45 14.74
CA GLU A 21 18.07 2.11 13.59
C GLU A 21 18.58 0.87 12.82
N ALA A 22 19.92 0.71 12.72
CA ALA A 22 20.53 -0.45 12.06
C ALA A 22 20.22 -1.78 12.79
N GLU A 23 20.21 -1.78 14.12
CA GLU A 23 19.85 -2.96 14.92
C GLU A 23 18.36 -3.29 14.79
N THR A 24 17.52 -2.24 14.82
CA THR A 24 16.07 -2.37 14.61
C THR A 24 15.77 -2.96 13.23
N SER A 25 16.46 -2.47 12.18
CA SER A 25 16.36 -2.99 10.81
C SER A 25 16.73 -4.47 10.73
N ARG A 26 17.82 -4.88 11.38
CA ARG A 26 18.23 -6.29 11.41
C ARG A 26 17.17 -7.18 12.05
N SER A 27 16.71 -6.81 13.24
CA SER A 27 15.68 -7.55 13.99
C SER A 27 14.35 -7.63 13.23
N LEU A 28 13.99 -6.57 12.51
CA LEU A 28 12.79 -6.53 11.67
C LEU A 28 12.92 -7.49 10.49
N ASN A 29 14.06 -7.49 9.81
CA ASN A 29 14.32 -8.42 8.70
C ASN A 29 14.31 -9.88 9.17
N GLU A 30 14.88 -10.18 10.33
CA GLU A 30 14.83 -11.51 10.94
C GLU A 30 13.40 -11.95 11.24
N THR A 31 12.58 -11.05 11.81
CA THR A 31 11.17 -11.34 12.11
C THR A 31 10.34 -11.53 10.83
N MET A 32 10.56 -10.69 9.81
CA MET A 32 9.89 -10.84 8.51
C MET A 32 10.30 -12.14 7.82
N ARG A 33 11.58 -12.51 7.90
CA ARG A 33 12.09 -13.79 7.37
C ARG A 33 11.47 -14.98 8.08
N SER A 34 11.33 -14.95 9.40
CA SER A 34 10.68 -16.05 10.12
C SER A 34 9.22 -16.24 9.68
N ILE A 35 8.48 -15.16 9.41
CA ILE A 35 7.13 -15.26 8.84
C ILE A 35 7.15 -15.93 7.46
N SER A 36 8.08 -15.53 6.58
CA SER A 36 8.25 -16.15 5.26
C SER A 36 8.60 -17.64 5.35
N GLU A 37 9.49 -18.02 6.27
CA GLU A 37 9.92 -19.41 6.46
C GLU A 37 8.79 -20.28 7.04
N THR A 38 8.03 -19.76 8.02
CA THR A 38 6.84 -20.42 8.56
C THR A 38 5.79 -20.66 7.47
N THR A 39 5.46 -19.63 6.70
CA THR A 39 4.41 -19.74 5.66
C THR A 39 4.84 -20.64 4.50
N LEU A 40 6.13 -20.62 4.15
CA LEU A 40 6.72 -21.59 3.23
C LEU A 40 6.57 -23.03 3.75
N ALA A 41 6.85 -23.27 5.03
CA ALA A 41 6.71 -24.60 5.62
C ALA A 41 5.26 -25.12 5.59
N HIS A 42 4.27 -24.24 5.70
CA HIS A 42 2.86 -24.59 5.62
C HIS A 42 2.36 -24.79 4.18
N GLY A 43 2.76 -23.91 3.25
CA GLY A 43 2.19 -23.85 1.90
C GLY A 43 3.05 -24.49 0.81
N GLY A 44 4.32 -24.77 1.07
CA GLY A 44 5.28 -25.29 0.09
C GLY A 44 5.71 -24.29 -1.00
N HIS A 45 5.26 -23.04 -0.91
CA HIS A 45 5.56 -21.96 -1.86
C HIS A 45 5.90 -20.67 -1.12
N ALA A 46 6.97 -19.97 -1.52
CA ALA A 46 7.34 -18.72 -0.87
C ALA A 46 6.41 -17.59 -1.31
N ILE A 47 5.64 -17.07 -0.35
CA ILE A 47 4.72 -15.95 -0.54
C ILE A 47 5.30 -14.67 0.10
N ARG A 48 4.56 -13.56 -0.01
CA ARG A 48 4.97 -12.29 0.63
C ARG A 48 4.80 -12.41 2.15
N SER A 49 5.79 -11.94 2.91
CA SER A 49 5.79 -11.99 4.39
C SER A 49 4.68 -11.17 5.05
N VAL A 50 4.15 -10.20 4.31
CA VAL A 50 2.94 -9.44 4.59
C VAL A 50 2.24 -9.21 3.27
N HIS A 51 0.95 -8.98 3.32
CA HIS A 51 0.07 -8.90 2.17
C HIS A 51 0.11 -10.14 1.28
N ALA A 52 0.16 -11.31 1.92
CA ALA A 52 0.26 -12.59 1.26
C ALA A 52 -0.92 -12.83 0.31
N LYS A 53 -2.14 -12.64 0.80
CA LYS A 53 -3.34 -12.90 0.02
C LYS A 53 -3.72 -11.75 -0.89
N ALA A 54 -3.79 -12.04 -2.19
CA ALA A 54 -4.30 -11.13 -3.21
C ALA A 54 -5.81 -11.34 -3.46
N HIS A 55 -6.49 -10.23 -3.75
CA HIS A 55 -7.93 -10.17 -4.04
C HIS A 55 -8.24 -9.69 -5.45
N GLY A 56 -7.25 -9.18 -6.18
CA GLY A 56 -7.43 -8.77 -7.56
C GLY A 56 -6.18 -8.11 -8.11
N ALA A 57 -5.95 -8.30 -9.40
CA ALA A 57 -4.93 -7.60 -10.16
C ALA A 57 -5.57 -6.94 -11.38
N LEU A 58 -5.38 -5.63 -11.54
CA LEU A 58 -5.97 -4.85 -12.62
C LEU A 58 -4.89 -4.29 -13.53
N ARG A 59 -5.18 -4.28 -14.83
CA ARG A 59 -4.57 -3.36 -15.77
C ARG A 59 -5.33 -2.04 -15.74
N ALA A 60 -4.63 -0.95 -15.57
CA ALA A 60 -5.20 0.39 -15.58
C ALA A 60 -4.29 1.33 -16.39
N GLU A 61 -4.73 2.57 -16.52
CA GLU A 61 -3.94 3.66 -17.07
C GLU A 61 -3.97 4.85 -16.12
N LEU A 62 -2.81 5.44 -15.89
CA LEU A 62 -2.65 6.70 -15.17
C LEU A 62 -2.53 7.83 -16.17
N GLU A 63 -3.35 8.87 -16.02
CA GLU A 63 -3.26 10.11 -16.76
C GLU A 63 -2.85 11.26 -15.83
N VAL A 64 -1.73 11.90 -16.16
CA VAL A 64 -1.31 13.18 -15.58
C VAL A 64 -1.83 14.28 -16.51
N ALA A 65 -2.76 15.09 -16.02
CA ALA A 65 -3.33 16.19 -16.79
C ALA A 65 -2.33 17.35 -16.94
N PRO A 66 -2.39 18.13 -18.04
CA PRO A 66 -1.61 19.36 -18.15
C PRO A 66 -2.08 20.41 -17.14
N GLY A 67 -1.19 21.33 -16.76
CA GLY A 67 -1.56 22.52 -15.98
C GLY A 67 -1.74 22.30 -14.48
N LEU A 68 -1.16 21.24 -13.91
CA LEU A 68 -1.01 21.13 -12.45
C LEU A 68 -0.27 22.38 -11.91
N SER A 69 -0.64 22.82 -10.70
CA SER A 69 0.08 23.91 -10.04
C SER A 69 1.54 23.52 -9.82
N PRO A 70 2.50 24.48 -9.82
CA PRO A 70 3.93 24.17 -9.77
C PRO A 70 4.33 23.26 -8.61
N GLU A 71 3.71 23.41 -7.44
CA GLU A 71 3.98 22.58 -6.27
C GLU A 71 3.44 21.13 -6.38
N LEU A 72 2.49 20.88 -7.29
CA LEU A 72 1.94 19.56 -7.60
C LEU A 72 2.61 18.93 -8.83
N ALA A 73 3.13 19.76 -9.74
CA ALA A 73 3.82 19.35 -10.96
C ALA A 73 5.29 18.92 -10.66
N GLN A 74 5.46 17.83 -9.90
CA GLN A 74 6.77 17.37 -9.41
C GLN A 74 7.07 15.92 -9.80
N GLY A 75 8.33 15.61 -10.10
CA GLY A 75 8.77 14.25 -10.46
C GLY A 75 7.97 13.68 -11.62
N LEU A 76 7.38 12.47 -11.43
CA LEU A 76 6.46 11.84 -12.39
C LEU A 76 5.33 12.76 -12.86
N PHE A 77 4.86 13.66 -12.00
CA PHE A 77 3.71 14.53 -12.28
C PHE A 77 4.12 15.87 -12.91
N ALA A 78 5.40 16.07 -13.21
CA ALA A 78 5.90 17.34 -13.75
C ALA A 78 5.45 17.60 -15.20
N GLN A 79 5.09 16.56 -15.95
CA GLN A 79 4.62 16.67 -17.33
C GLN A 79 3.35 15.85 -17.52
N ALA A 80 2.48 16.33 -18.40
CA ALA A 80 1.30 15.59 -18.79
C ALA A 80 1.68 14.31 -19.54
N GLY A 81 0.95 13.22 -19.30
CA GLY A 81 1.28 11.93 -19.88
C GLY A 81 0.30 10.83 -19.49
N ARG A 82 0.35 9.72 -20.23
CA ARG A 82 -0.46 8.52 -19.97
C ARG A 82 0.47 7.33 -19.79
N TYR A 83 0.25 6.55 -18.74
CA TYR A 83 1.13 5.46 -18.33
C TYR A 83 0.34 4.19 -18.06
N PRO A 84 0.77 3.03 -18.60
CA PRO A 84 0.21 1.74 -18.20
C PRO A 84 0.46 1.46 -16.72
N VAL A 85 -0.54 0.87 -16.05
CA VAL A 85 -0.48 0.55 -14.62
C VAL A 85 -0.92 -0.88 -14.34
N VAL A 86 -0.22 -1.54 -13.41
CA VAL A 86 -0.74 -2.73 -12.72
C VAL A 86 -1.11 -2.35 -11.30
N MET A 87 -2.33 -2.69 -10.89
CA MET A 87 -2.78 -2.59 -9.50
C MET A 87 -2.89 -3.97 -8.89
N ARG A 88 -2.54 -4.11 -7.61
CA ARG A 88 -2.70 -5.34 -6.82
C ARG A 88 -3.41 -5.03 -5.51
N PHE A 89 -4.59 -5.60 -5.32
CA PHE A 89 -5.36 -5.51 -4.08
C PHE A 89 -5.06 -6.70 -3.17
N SER A 90 -4.91 -6.44 -1.87
CA SER A 90 -4.56 -7.46 -0.88
C SER A 90 -5.10 -7.14 0.52
N THR A 91 -5.06 -8.12 1.40
CA THR A 91 -5.11 -7.93 2.86
C THR A 91 -3.68 -7.76 3.40
N ILE A 92 -3.50 -7.45 4.70
CA ILE A 92 -2.17 -7.21 5.31
C ILE A 92 -1.44 -8.46 5.84
N PRO A 93 -2.11 -9.48 6.42
CA PRO A 93 -1.40 -10.60 7.04
C PRO A 93 -0.43 -11.34 6.11
N GLY A 94 0.54 -12.01 6.72
CA GLY A 94 1.56 -12.82 6.04
C GLY A 94 1.10 -14.23 5.70
N ASP A 95 0.03 -14.69 6.33
CA ASP A 95 -0.65 -15.95 6.05
C ASP A 95 -1.84 -15.75 5.09
N ILE A 96 -2.17 -16.79 4.33
CA ILE A 96 -3.39 -16.81 3.51
C ILE A 96 -4.55 -17.18 4.43
N LEU A 97 -5.30 -16.17 4.84
CA LEU A 97 -6.45 -16.31 5.73
C LEU A 97 -7.76 -16.28 4.93
N ASP A 98 -8.78 -16.97 5.44
CA ASP A 98 -10.17 -16.77 5.02
C ASP A 98 -10.63 -15.32 5.25
N ASP A 99 -11.46 -14.78 4.33
CA ASP A 99 -11.89 -13.38 4.37
C ASP A 99 -12.83 -13.04 5.54
N SER A 100 -13.35 -14.04 6.26
CA SER A 100 -14.01 -13.88 7.56
C SER A 100 -13.08 -13.32 8.65
N VAL A 101 -11.75 -13.40 8.45
CA VAL A 101 -10.75 -12.66 9.23
C VAL A 101 -10.50 -11.31 8.57
N SER A 102 -11.32 -10.33 8.92
CA SER A 102 -11.28 -9.02 8.29
C SER A 102 -10.14 -8.15 8.86
N THR A 103 -9.11 -7.91 8.07
CA THR A 103 -7.96 -7.05 8.38
C THR A 103 -7.90 -5.83 7.46
N PRO A 104 -7.04 -4.83 7.70
CA PRO A 104 -6.92 -3.73 6.77
C PRO A 104 -6.47 -4.21 5.37
N ARG A 105 -6.75 -3.38 4.37
CA ARG A 105 -6.58 -3.68 2.95
C ARG A 105 -5.48 -2.83 2.35
N GLY A 106 -4.78 -3.38 1.37
CA GLY A 106 -3.74 -2.71 0.63
C GLY A 106 -4.06 -2.64 -0.86
N VAL A 107 -3.53 -1.61 -1.51
CA VAL A 107 -3.39 -1.54 -2.96
C VAL A 107 -1.95 -1.15 -3.28
N ALA A 108 -1.29 -1.95 -4.10
CA ALA A 108 -0.02 -1.59 -4.70
C ALA A 108 -0.25 -1.19 -6.16
N ILE A 109 0.33 -0.06 -6.56
CA ILE A 109 0.25 0.50 -7.91
C ILE A 109 1.67 0.46 -8.48
N LYS A 110 1.85 -0.10 -9.67
CA LYS A 110 3.08 -0.02 -10.45
C LYS A 110 2.79 0.68 -11.77
N ILE A 111 3.42 1.82 -11.98
CA ILE A 111 3.30 2.66 -13.16
C ILE A 111 4.50 2.37 -14.04
N VAL A 112 4.28 2.08 -15.32
CA VAL A 112 5.32 1.64 -16.27
C VAL A 112 5.64 2.75 -17.28
N GLY A 113 6.91 2.85 -17.69
CA GLY A 113 7.40 3.88 -18.61
C GLY A 113 7.78 5.20 -17.92
N VAL A 114 8.11 5.15 -16.62
CA VAL A 114 8.49 6.32 -15.83
C VAL A 114 10.01 6.51 -15.86
N GLU A 115 10.45 7.44 -16.71
CA GLU A 115 11.84 7.81 -16.90
C GLU A 115 12.28 8.96 -15.97
N GLY A 116 13.57 8.98 -15.61
CA GLY A 116 14.17 10.04 -14.81
C GLY A 116 15.24 9.54 -13.84
N GLU A 117 15.77 10.43 -13.00
CA GLU A 117 16.74 10.05 -11.96
C GLU A 117 16.10 9.04 -10.99
N ARG A 118 16.75 7.90 -10.79
CA ARG A 118 16.21 6.74 -10.07
C ARG A 118 16.69 6.68 -8.63
N LEU A 119 15.91 6.05 -7.76
CA LEU A 119 16.36 5.66 -6.43
C LEU A 119 17.44 4.59 -6.52
N GLU A 120 18.37 4.60 -5.55
CA GLU A 120 19.41 3.58 -5.41
C GLU A 120 18.79 2.17 -5.34
N GLY A 121 19.27 1.27 -6.21
CA GLY A 121 18.77 -0.10 -6.35
C GLY A 121 17.68 -0.27 -7.41
N SER A 122 17.28 0.81 -8.09
CA SER A 122 16.33 0.80 -9.23
C SER A 122 16.93 1.43 -10.50
N GLU A 123 18.26 1.41 -10.62
CA GLU A 123 18.97 1.93 -11.78
C GLU A 123 18.62 1.12 -13.03
N GLY A 124 18.21 1.82 -14.10
CA GLY A 124 17.83 1.19 -15.37
C GLY A 124 16.39 0.65 -15.42
N ASP A 125 15.65 0.74 -14.31
CA ASP A 125 14.22 0.50 -14.28
C ASP A 125 13.45 1.73 -14.77
N ALA A 126 12.27 1.48 -15.34
CA ALA A 126 11.36 2.51 -15.86
C ALA A 126 9.98 2.41 -15.17
N THR A 127 9.94 2.11 -13.88
CA THR A 127 8.70 1.94 -13.12
C THR A 127 8.59 2.95 -11.97
N GLN A 128 7.39 3.26 -11.50
CA GLN A 128 7.16 3.99 -10.25
C GLN A 128 6.10 3.26 -9.46
N ASP A 129 6.43 2.91 -8.22
CA ASP A 129 5.51 2.19 -7.34
C ASP A 129 4.94 3.12 -6.27
N PHE A 130 3.67 2.92 -5.96
CA PHE A 130 3.02 3.43 -4.76
C PHE A 130 2.35 2.27 -4.03
N VAL A 131 2.78 2.01 -2.79
CA VAL A 131 2.22 0.92 -1.97
C VAL A 131 1.41 1.54 -0.84
N LEU A 132 0.09 1.39 -0.93
CA LEU A 132 -0.90 2.14 -0.17
C LEU A 132 -1.77 1.19 0.68
N VAL A 133 -2.31 1.72 1.78
CA VAL A 133 -3.14 0.99 2.75
C VAL A 133 -4.38 1.81 3.08
N ASN A 134 -5.51 1.16 3.36
CA ASN A 134 -6.80 1.81 3.61
C ASN A 134 -6.94 2.46 5.01
N GLY A 135 -5.92 3.19 5.45
CA GLY A 135 -5.97 4.04 6.64
C GLY A 135 -5.01 5.23 6.50
N PRO A 136 -5.34 6.43 7.02
CA PRO A 136 -4.63 7.69 6.71
C PRO A 136 -3.24 7.82 7.35
N ALA A 137 -2.92 7.01 8.35
CA ALA A 137 -1.62 7.00 9.03
C ALA A 137 -1.20 5.56 9.35
N PHE A 138 0.10 5.38 9.61
CA PHE A 138 0.65 4.08 9.97
C PHE A 138 0.25 3.72 11.40
N SER A 139 0.09 2.44 11.69
CA SER A 139 -0.35 2.01 13.03
C SER A 139 0.71 2.14 14.11
N ALA A 140 1.97 2.42 13.73
CA ALA A 140 3.09 2.59 14.63
C ALA A 140 3.78 3.94 14.36
N PRO A 141 4.19 4.68 15.41
CA PRO A 141 4.88 5.96 15.22
C PRO A 141 6.25 5.79 14.56
N GLY A 142 6.98 4.73 14.88
CA GLY A 142 8.32 4.51 14.35
C GLY A 142 8.77 3.04 14.30
N PRO A 143 10.00 2.79 13.82
CA PRO A 143 10.55 1.45 13.59
C PRO A 143 10.45 0.48 14.78
N LYS A 144 10.77 0.94 16.00
CA LYS A 144 10.79 0.09 17.19
C LYS A 144 9.39 -0.38 17.59
N GLN A 145 8.41 0.52 17.55
CA GLN A 145 7.02 0.21 17.86
C GLN A 145 6.42 -0.71 16.79
N PHE A 146 6.80 -0.50 15.52
CA PHE A 146 6.43 -1.42 14.45
C PHE A 146 7.02 -2.81 14.66
N LEU A 147 8.32 -2.92 14.98
CA LEU A 147 8.98 -4.19 15.29
C LEU A 147 8.31 -4.93 16.46
N ALA A 148 7.94 -4.22 17.53
CA ALA A 148 7.24 -4.81 18.67
C ALA A 148 5.89 -5.42 18.26
N THR A 149 5.12 -4.70 17.44
CA THR A 149 3.84 -5.16 16.90
C THR A 149 4.04 -6.35 15.97
N LEU A 150 5.03 -6.30 15.08
CA LEU A 150 5.35 -7.36 14.14
C LEU A 150 5.77 -8.65 14.87
N LYS A 151 6.58 -8.57 15.92
CA LYS A 151 6.95 -9.74 16.75
C LYS A 151 5.73 -10.39 17.40
N LEU A 152 4.72 -9.60 17.79
CA LEU A 152 3.48 -10.14 18.33
C LEU A 152 2.67 -10.87 17.24
N LEU A 153 2.54 -10.26 16.05
CA LEU A 153 1.84 -10.86 14.92
C LEU A 153 2.53 -12.13 14.43
N ALA A 154 3.87 -12.16 14.36
CA ALA A 154 4.64 -13.34 13.98
C ALA A 154 4.35 -14.55 14.88
N LYS A 155 4.13 -14.34 16.18
CA LYS A 155 3.73 -15.41 17.13
C LYS A 155 2.33 -15.97 16.88
N THR A 156 1.52 -15.28 16.07
CA THR A 156 0.17 -15.71 15.70
C THR A 156 0.13 -16.44 14.36
N THR A 157 1.19 -16.37 13.55
CA THR A 157 1.26 -17.03 12.24
C THR A 157 0.99 -18.53 12.33
N ASP A 158 1.45 -19.20 13.40
CA ASP A 158 1.25 -20.65 13.64
C ASP A 158 -0.07 -21.02 14.34
N ARG A 159 -0.94 -20.06 14.69
CA ARG A 159 -2.15 -20.36 15.46
C ARG A 159 -3.29 -20.81 14.58
N ALA A 160 -4.02 -21.83 15.05
CA ALA A 160 -5.16 -22.43 14.37
C ALA A 160 -6.17 -21.37 13.88
N GLU A 161 -6.49 -21.46 12.59
CA GLU A 161 -7.33 -20.50 11.85
C GLU A 161 -8.71 -20.30 12.51
N GLY A 162 -9.31 -21.36 13.07
CA GLY A 162 -10.58 -21.28 13.79
C GLY A 162 -10.55 -20.33 15.00
N LEU A 163 -9.43 -20.25 15.73
CA LEU A 163 -9.28 -19.33 16.86
C LEU A 163 -9.15 -17.87 16.37
N LYS A 164 -8.50 -17.65 15.22
CA LYS A 164 -8.37 -16.32 14.60
C LYS A 164 -9.72 -15.77 14.13
N LYS A 165 -10.57 -16.62 13.53
CA LYS A 165 -11.93 -16.24 13.11
C LYS A 165 -12.78 -15.75 14.29
N VAL A 166 -12.79 -16.50 15.40
CA VAL A 166 -13.54 -16.12 16.61
C VAL A 166 -13.01 -14.82 17.23
N ALA A 167 -11.68 -14.67 17.33
CA ALA A 167 -11.08 -13.45 17.87
C ALA A 167 -11.37 -12.22 16.98
N SER A 168 -11.28 -12.38 15.66
CA SER A 168 -11.59 -11.33 14.69
C SER A 168 -13.05 -10.89 14.76
N ALA A 169 -14.00 -11.83 14.85
CA ALA A 169 -15.42 -11.51 15.03
C ALA A 169 -15.69 -10.70 16.32
N ALA A 170 -15.06 -11.08 17.43
CA ALA A 170 -15.17 -10.33 18.69
C ALA A 170 -14.59 -8.91 18.56
N LEU A 171 -13.41 -8.77 17.94
CA LEU A 171 -12.77 -7.47 17.71
C LEU A 171 -13.60 -6.57 16.78
N ARG A 172 -14.25 -7.13 15.76
CA ARG A 172 -15.20 -6.38 14.90
C ARG A 172 -16.40 -5.88 15.68
N GLY A 173 -16.94 -6.68 16.60
CA GLY A 173 -18.01 -6.25 17.50
C GLY A 173 -17.60 -5.04 18.36
N VAL A 174 -16.39 -5.08 18.93
CA VAL A 174 -15.82 -3.95 19.69
C VAL A 174 -15.58 -2.74 18.79
N GLN A 175 -15.02 -2.93 17.59
CA GLN A 175 -14.78 -1.86 16.63
C GLN A 175 -16.09 -1.16 16.23
N SER A 176 -17.15 -1.93 15.98
CA SER A 176 -18.47 -1.38 15.61
C SER A 176 -19.02 -0.48 16.73
N ALA A 177 -18.83 -0.86 17.99
CA ALA A 177 -19.19 -0.03 19.13
C ALA A 177 -18.33 1.25 19.24
N VAL A 178 -17.02 1.15 18.96
CA VAL A 178 -16.13 2.33 18.91
C VAL A 178 -16.57 3.28 17.81
N VAL A 179 -16.78 2.80 16.58
CA VAL A 179 -17.25 3.61 15.45
C VAL A 179 -18.59 4.29 15.78
N ALA A 180 -19.53 3.56 16.38
CA ALA A 180 -20.82 4.14 16.79
C ALA A 180 -20.66 5.25 17.84
N ALA A 181 -19.65 5.16 18.71
CA ALA A 181 -19.41 6.14 19.76
C ALA A 181 -18.57 7.34 19.32
N THR A 182 -17.60 7.14 18.42
CA THR A 182 -16.59 8.15 18.06
C THR A 182 -16.70 8.66 16.62
N GLY A 183 -17.49 7.98 15.78
CA GLY A 183 -17.57 8.24 14.35
C GLY A 183 -16.34 7.76 13.56
N SER A 184 -15.39 7.05 14.17
CA SER A 184 -14.17 6.59 13.48
C SER A 184 -13.62 5.27 14.04
N PRO A 185 -13.10 4.37 13.17
CA PRO A 185 -12.54 3.10 13.61
C PRO A 185 -11.23 3.27 14.38
N SER A 186 -10.95 2.36 15.32
CA SER A 186 -9.64 2.28 15.97
C SER A 186 -8.62 1.59 15.05
N PRO A 187 -7.48 2.22 14.71
CA PRO A 187 -6.44 1.60 13.90
C PRO A 187 -5.83 0.35 14.53
N ALA A 188 -5.74 0.32 15.87
CA ALA A 188 -5.20 -0.82 16.60
C ALA A 188 -6.15 -2.03 16.52
N LEU A 189 -7.45 -1.83 16.71
CA LEU A 189 -8.44 -2.91 16.59
C LEU A 189 -8.53 -3.41 15.15
N ALA A 190 -8.51 -2.51 14.17
CA ALA A 190 -8.52 -2.87 12.75
C ALA A 190 -7.35 -3.80 12.41
N THR A 191 -6.13 -3.42 12.79
CA THR A 191 -4.90 -4.21 12.59
C THR A 191 -4.97 -5.61 13.21
N LEU A 192 -5.68 -5.76 14.33
CA LEU A 192 -5.84 -7.05 15.03
C LEU A 192 -6.97 -7.93 14.47
N GLY A 193 -7.63 -7.52 13.38
CA GLY A 193 -8.73 -8.26 12.76
C GLY A 193 -10.12 -7.67 13.03
N GLY A 194 -10.18 -6.41 13.48
CA GLY A 194 -11.42 -5.66 13.67
C GLY A 194 -11.81 -4.78 12.48
N GLN A 195 -11.23 -4.99 11.28
CA GLN A 195 -11.59 -4.20 10.10
C GLN A 195 -13.07 -4.45 9.74
N PRO A 196 -13.84 -3.41 9.39
CA PRO A 196 -15.17 -3.60 8.81
C PRO A 196 -15.15 -4.54 7.60
N GLU A 197 -16.18 -5.38 7.47
CA GLU A 197 -16.32 -6.34 6.36
C GLU A 197 -16.92 -5.67 5.13
N THR A 198 -16.23 -4.66 4.61
CA THR A 198 -16.69 -3.81 3.51
C THR A 198 -16.00 -4.13 2.18
N HIS A 199 -16.61 -3.65 1.10
CA HIS A 199 -16.13 -3.83 -0.25
C HIS A 199 -14.85 -3.01 -0.53
N ILE A 200 -13.73 -3.69 -0.75
CA ILE A 200 -12.39 -3.09 -0.90
C ILE A 200 -12.29 -1.99 -1.98
N LEU A 201 -13.07 -2.08 -3.07
CA LEU A 201 -13.04 -1.07 -4.14
C LEU A 201 -13.68 0.27 -3.76
N GLY A 202 -14.44 0.32 -2.66
CA GLY A 202 -15.00 1.55 -2.11
C GLY A 202 -14.05 2.30 -1.16
N ASP A 203 -12.91 1.69 -0.82
CA ASP A 203 -11.94 2.26 0.12
C ASP A 203 -11.06 3.33 -0.56
N SER A 204 -10.66 4.33 0.23
CA SER A 204 -9.51 5.18 -0.09
C SER A 204 -8.23 4.59 0.51
N PHE A 205 -7.12 4.70 -0.21
CA PHE A 205 -5.84 4.13 0.20
C PHE A 205 -4.76 5.20 0.30
N TYR A 206 -3.89 5.10 1.29
CA TYR A 206 -2.93 6.14 1.64
C TYR A 206 -1.52 5.58 1.72
N SER A 207 -0.52 6.41 1.42
CA SER A 207 0.89 6.07 1.61
C SER A 207 1.24 5.91 3.09
N GLN A 208 0.39 6.44 3.98
CA GLN A 208 0.48 6.52 5.45
C GLN A 208 1.66 7.35 5.96
N VAL A 209 2.80 7.22 5.32
CA VAL A 209 4.07 7.89 5.61
C VAL A 209 4.47 8.81 4.44
N PRO A 210 5.26 9.86 4.71
CA PRO A 210 5.61 10.83 3.70
C PRO A 210 6.70 10.34 2.74
N LEU A 211 6.77 11.03 1.60
CA LEU A 211 7.84 10.94 0.63
C LEU A 211 8.28 12.35 0.21
N ARG A 212 9.52 12.46 -0.27
CA ARG A 212 9.96 13.62 -1.04
C ARG A 212 9.06 13.70 -2.26
N PHE A 213 8.60 14.89 -2.61
CA PHE A 213 7.75 15.16 -3.75
C PHE A 213 8.38 16.31 -4.56
N GLY A 214 9.43 15.97 -5.31
CA GLY A 214 10.32 16.92 -5.97
C GLY A 214 10.94 17.89 -4.98
N ASP A 215 10.51 19.14 -5.03
CA ASP A 215 10.94 20.22 -4.14
C ASP A 215 10.22 20.25 -2.78
N HIS A 216 9.19 19.44 -2.60
CA HIS A 216 8.33 19.41 -1.41
C HIS A 216 8.33 18.06 -0.71
N ILE A 217 7.50 17.91 0.33
CA ILE A 217 7.22 16.65 1.01
C ILE A 217 5.71 16.41 0.92
N ALA A 218 5.30 15.17 0.67
CA ALA A 218 3.90 14.82 0.52
C ALA A 218 3.52 13.47 1.12
N LYS A 219 2.26 13.31 1.51
CA LYS A 219 1.59 12.00 1.58
C LYS A 219 0.73 11.82 0.33
N ILE A 220 0.59 10.57 -0.13
CA ILE A 220 -0.18 10.22 -1.34
C ILE A 220 -1.44 9.47 -0.94
N ALA A 221 -2.54 9.70 -1.65
CA ALA A 221 -3.77 8.93 -1.53
C ALA A 221 -4.31 8.51 -2.90
N LEU A 222 -4.95 7.35 -2.96
CA LEU A 222 -5.77 6.88 -4.08
C LEU A 222 -7.23 6.88 -3.61
N VAL A 223 -8.08 7.67 -4.25
CA VAL A 223 -9.47 7.89 -3.83
C VAL A 223 -10.43 7.49 -4.96
N PRO A 224 -11.41 6.59 -4.72
CA PRO A 224 -12.40 6.25 -5.73
C PRO A 224 -13.31 7.45 -6.03
N VAL A 225 -13.59 7.71 -7.31
CA VAL A 225 -14.41 8.87 -7.73
C VAL A 225 -15.51 8.53 -8.73
N SER A 226 -15.42 7.40 -9.44
CA SER A 226 -16.50 6.98 -10.34
C SER A 226 -17.73 6.50 -9.54
N PRO A 227 -18.96 6.78 -10.00
CA PRO A 227 -20.19 6.37 -9.32
C PRO A 227 -20.21 4.89 -8.90
N ASP A 228 -19.81 3.99 -9.80
CA ASP A 228 -19.76 2.54 -9.56
C ASP A 228 -18.86 2.14 -8.38
N LEU A 229 -17.77 2.88 -8.14
CA LEU A 229 -16.86 2.64 -7.01
C LEU A 229 -17.35 3.33 -5.74
N THR A 230 -17.81 4.58 -5.84
CA THR A 230 -18.31 5.33 -4.67
C THR A 230 -19.58 4.71 -4.08
N ALA A 231 -20.39 4.01 -4.89
CA ALA A 231 -21.53 3.23 -4.40
C ALA A 231 -21.12 2.01 -3.54
N LEU A 232 -19.83 1.65 -3.53
CA LEU A 232 -19.27 0.56 -2.74
C LEU A 232 -18.63 1.05 -1.43
N THR A 233 -18.50 2.36 -1.23
CA THR A 233 -17.99 2.94 0.02
C THR A 233 -18.85 2.47 1.19
N ASP A 234 -18.19 1.89 2.20
CA ASP A 234 -18.81 1.27 3.38
C ASP A 234 -19.85 0.17 3.09
N LYS A 235 -19.95 -0.29 1.84
CA LYS A 235 -20.88 -1.35 1.45
C LYS A 235 -20.42 -2.66 2.07
N PRO A 236 -21.24 -3.36 2.87
CA PRO A 236 -20.87 -4.65 3.42
C PRO A 236 -20.70 -5.70 2.31
N LEU A 237 -19.86 -6.69 2.56
CA LEU A 237 -19.79 -7.90 1.75
C LEU A 237 -20.96 -8.82 2.08
N ASP A 238 -21.60 -9.38 1.05
CA ASP A 238 -22.85 -10.15 1.20
C ASP A 238 -22.65 -11.48 1.96
N ASP A 239 -21.50 -12.15 1.76
CA ASP A 239 -21.14 -13.39 2.47
C ASP A 239 -19.63 -13.41 2.77
N THR A 240 -19.25 -13.09 4.01
CA THR A 240 -17.85 -13.13 4.45
C THR A 240 -17.44 -14.49 5.00
N SER A 241 -18.35 -15.47 5.05
CA SER A 241 -18.03 -16.84 5.47
C SER A 241 -17.29 -17.63 4.39
N ALA A 242 -17.37 -17.15 3.13
CA ALA A 242 -16.62 -17.68 2.02
C ALA A 242 -15.13 -17.28 2.13
N PRO A 243 -14.20 -18.22 1.85
CA PRO A 243 -12.78 -17.97 2.03
C PRO A 243 -12.23 -16.90 1.10
N ASN A 244 -12.92 -16.51 0.02
CA ASN A 244 -12.45 -15.54 -0.96
C ASN A 244 -13.46 -14.42 -1.26
N ALA A 245 -14.35 -14.11 -0.31
CA ALA A 245 -15.43 -13.13 -0.47
C ALA A 245 -14.98 -11.79 -1.07
N ILE A 246 -13.83 -11.25 -0.65
CA ILE A 246 -13.30 -9.98 -1.16
C ILE A 246 -12.86 -10.14 -2.62
N ARG A 247 -12.21 -11.26 -2.96
CA ARG A 247 -11.75 -11.55 -4.32
C ARG A 247 -12.94 -11.71 -5.27
N GLU A 248 -13.96 -12.43 -4.83
CA GLU A 248 -15.18 -12.66 -5.61
C GLU A 248 -15.92 -11.34 -5.87
N ALA A 249 -15.99 -10.46 -4.87
CA ALA A 249 -16.58 -9.13 -5.03
C ALA A 249 -15.81 -8.26 -6.04
N VAL A 250 -14.47 -8.24 -5.99
CA VAL A 250 -13.64 -7.53 -6.97
C VAL A 250 -13.78 -8.11 -8.38
N LEU A 251 -13.85 -9.44 -8.51
CA LEU A 251 -14.08 -10.12 -9.78
C LEU A 251 -15.46 -9.76 -10.35
N GLU A 252 -16.51 -9.84 -9.53
CA GLU A 252 -17.88 -9.56 -9.94
C GLU A 252 -18.08 -8.12 -10.41
N HIS A 253 -17.44 -7.17 -9.74
CA HIS A 253 -17.41 -5.76 -10.15
C HIS A 253 -16.77 -5.60 -11.54
N PHE A 254 -15.51 -6.01 -11.71
CA PHE A 254 -14.76 -5.73 -12.94
C PHE A 254 -15.23 -6.54 -14.15
N ARG A 255 -16.01 -7.61 -13.96
CA ARG A 255 -16.69 -8.29 -15.07
C ARG A 255 -17.69 -7.42 -15.81
N ARG A 256 -18.26 -6.40 -15.16
CA ARG A 256 -19.32 -5.55 -15.74
C ARG A 256 -18.99 -4.07 -15.73
N HIS A 257 -18.20 -3.63 -14.76
CA HIS A 257 -17.92 -2.22 -14.51
C HIS A 257 -16.42 -1.93 -14.65
N GLY A 258 -16.12 -0.66 -14.92
CA GLY A 258 -14.77 -0.14 -14.77
C GLY A 258 -14.57 0.47 -13.40
N GLY A 259 -13.56 1.33 -13.29
CA GLY A 259 -13.33 2.14 -12.11
C GLY A 259 -12.43 3.32 -12.41
N THR A 260 -12.73 4.47 -11.80
CA THR A 260 -11.87 5.65 -11.83
C THR A 260 -11.54 6.09 -10.42
N TRP A 261 -10.26 6.29 -10.17
CA TRP A 261 -9.71 6.84 -8.94
C TRP A 261 -8.91 8.11 -9.26
N GLU A 262 -8.81 8.98 -8.27
CA GLU A 262 -7.84 10.06 -8.27
C GLU A 262 -6.64 9.68 -7.42
N LEU A 263 -5.44 9.82 -7.98
CA LEU A 263 -4.23 9.89 -7.19
C LEU A 263 -4.08 11.34 -6.72
N ARG A 264 -3.90 11.53 -5.42
CA ARG A 264 -3.85 12.84 -4.76
C ARG A 264 -2.60 12.98 -3.90
N ALA A 265 -2.09 14.20 -3.80
CA ALA A 265 -1.01 14.58 -2.88
C ALA A 265 -1.50 15.57 -1.82
N GLN A 266 -1.12 15.32 -0.58
CA GLN A 266 -1.24 16.26 0.53
C GLN A 266 0.17 16.78 0.85
N LEU A 267 0.41 18.08 0.63
CA LEU A 267 1.74 18.66 0.81
C LEU A 267 1.98 19.08 2.26
N CYS A 268 3.19 18.84 2.76
CA CYS A 268 3.62 19.18 4.11
C CYS A 268 3.71 20.71 4.29
N LEU A 269 3.20 21.23 5.41
CA LEU A 269 3.28 22.65 5.76
C LEU A 269 4.42 22.93 6.75
N ASN A 270 4.57 22.09 7.78
CA ASN A 270 5.59 22.21 8.81
C ASN A 270 5.85 20.82 9.45
N LEU A 271 7.02 20.62 10.08
CA LEU A 271 7.37 19.31 10.66
C LEU A 271 6.80 19.07 12.06
N ASP A 272 6.27 20.11 12.72
CA ASP A 272 5.69 19.99 14.07
C ASP A 272 4.33 19.28 14.02
N ASP A 273 3.48 19.68 13.06
CA ASP A 273 2.15 19.10 12.85
C ASP A 273 2.14 17.97 11.80
N MET A 274 3.11 17.99 10.88
CA MET A 274 3.23 17.03 9.78
C MET A 274 4.60 16.34 9.79
N PRO A 275 4.93 15.60 10.87
CA PRO A 275 6.26 15.04 11.07
C PRO A 275 6.62 13.98 10.03
N VAL A 276 7.92 13.87 9.74
CA VAL A 276 8.49 12.84 8.88
C VAL A 276 8.77 11.54 9.64
N GLU A 277 9.28 11.64 10.87
CA GLU A 277 9.70 10.46 11.65
C GLU A 277 8.57 9.84 12.48
N ASP A 278 7.48 10.58 12.78
CA ASP A 278 6.28 10.01 13.41
C ASP A 278 5.21 9.65 12.36
N ALA A 279 5.19 8.37 12.01
CA ALA A 279 4.30 7.79 11.02
C ALA A 279 2.84 7.65 11.48
N SER A 280 2.56 7.86 12.77
CA SER A 280 1.21 7.70 13.36
C SER A 280 0.36 8.97 13.28
N VAL A 281 0.97 10.11 12.95
CA VAL A 281 0.26 11.40 12.85
C VAL A 281 -0.53 11.50 11.55
N VAL A 282 -1.84 11.71 11.68
CA VAL A 282 -2.72 12.10 10.58
C VAL A 282 -2.55 13.61 10.33
N TRP A 283 -2.22 13.98 9.10
CA TRP A 283 -2.06 15.39 8.72
C TRP A 283 -3.44 16.01 8.48
N SER A 284 -3.68 17.20 9.05
CA SER A 284 -4.97 17.88 8.93
C SER A 284 -5.31 18.22 7.49
N GLU A 285 -6.37 17.62 6.95
CA GLU A 285 -6.90 17.94 5.61
C GLU A 285 -7.49 19.35 5.52
N ALA A 286 -7.95 19.91 6.65
CA ALA A 286 -8.41 21.29 6.71
C ALA A 286 -7.26 22.29 6.54
N ALA A 287 -6.05 21.94 7.01
CA ALA A 287 -4.86 22.77 6.87
C ALA A 287 -4.19 22.58 5.50
N SER A 288 -4.02 21.33 5.07
CA SER A 288 -3.49 20.98 3.76
C SER A 288 -4.35 19.88 3.16
N PRO A 289 -5.20 20.15 2.16
CA PRO A 289 -6.07 19.15 1.57
C PRO A 289 -5.30 18.23 0.62
N TYR A 290 -5.79 17.00 0.46
CA TYR A 290 -5.38 16.14 -0.65
C TYR A 290 -5.85 16.75 -1.99
N ARG A 291 -4.91 17.03 -2.89
CA ARG A 291 -5.18 17.60 -4.21
C ARG A 291 -4.82 16.61 -5.32
N THR A 292 -5.66 16.52 -6.33
CA THR A 292 -5.48 15.59 -7.45
C THR A 292 -4.22 15.91 -8.25
N ILE A 293 -3.41 14.88 -8.47
CA ILE A 293 -2.18 14.93 -9.26
C ILE A 293 -2.24 14.04 -10.50
N ALA A 294 -3.12 13.04 -10.50
CA ALA A 294 -3.38 12.19 -11.65
C ALA A 294 -4.72 11.45 -11.52
N THR A 295 -5.26 11.01 -12.64
CA THR A 295 -6.45 10.14 -12.68
C THR A 295 -6.04 8.73 -13.10
N LEU A 296 -6.51 7.71 -12.39
CA LEU A 296 -6.28 6.31 -12.72
C LEU A 296 -7.60 5.69 -13.18
N THR A 297 -7.62 5.08 -14.36
CA THR A 297 -8.82 4.43 -14.93
C THR A 297 -8.55 2.97 -15.29
N ALA A 298 -9.44 2.09 -14.85
CA ALA A 298 -9.47 0.67 -15.24
C ALA A 298 -10.78 0.38 -15.98
N ALA A 299 -10.68 -0.23 -17.16
CA ALA A 299 -11.84 -0.72 -17.91
C ALA A 299 -12.36 -2.04 -17.30
N PRO A 300 -13.61 -2.46 -17.63
CA PRO A 300 -14.08 -3.81 -17.34
C PRO A 300 -13.09 -4.86 -17.87
N GLN A 301 -12.76 -5.83 -17.02
CA GLN A 301 -11.76 -6.86 -17.29
C GLN A 301 -11.89 -8.02 -16.30
N THR A 302 -11.23 -9.13 -16.60
CA THR A 302 -10.96 -10.16 -15.59
C THR A 302 -9.94 -9.61 -14.58
N SER A 303 -10.31 -9.53 -13.30
CA SER A 303 -9.41 -9.08 -12.23
C SER A 303 -8.68 -10.23 -11.53
N TRP A 304 -9.07 -11.48 -11.82
CA TRP A 304 -8.46 -12.68 -11.26
C TRP A 304 -8.50 -13.87 -12.23
N SER A 305 -7.34 -14.46 -12.43
CA SER A 305 -7.13 -15.82 -12.93
C SER A 305 -5.89 -16.37 -12.22
N GLU A 306 -5.74 -17.69 -12.09
CA GLU A 306 -4.54 -18.26 -11.47
C GLU A 306 -3.26 -17.83 -12.20
N ALA A 307 -3.31 -17.72 -13.53
CA ALA A 307 -2.19 -17.22 -14.33
C ALA A 307 -1.87 -15.75 -14.03
N ARG A 308 -2.89 -14.88 -13.97
CA ARG A 308 -2.71 -13.46 -13.64
C ARG A 308 -2.20 -13.28 -12.21
N ALA A 309 -2.76 -14.02 -11.26
CA ALA A 309 -2.32 -14.03 -9.87
C ALA A 309 -0.85 -14.46 -9.78
N ALA A 310 -0.48 -15.60 -10.37
CA ALA A 310 0.90 -16.07 -10.37
C ALA A 310 1.87 -15.12 -11.10
N PHE A 311 1.44 -14.42 -12.15
CA PHE A 311 2.25 -13.41 -12.83
C PHE A 311 2.55 -12.23 -11.90
N VAL A 312 1.53 -11.66 -11.26
CA VAL A 312 1.69 -10.50 -10.37
C VAL A 312 2.33 -10.89 -9.04
N ASP A 313 1.93 -12.03 -8.48
CA ASP A 313 2.41 -12.46 -7.19
C ASP A 313 3.84 -12.96 -7.26
N ASP A 314 4.19 -13.83 -8.18
CA ASP A 314 5.53 -14.41 -8.22
C ASP A 314 6.46 -13.72 -9.23
N GLY A 315 5.93 -13.01 -10.22
CA GLY A 315 6.73 -12.35 -11.26
C GLY A 315 7.06 -10.89 -10.97
N LEU A 316 6.26 -10.20 -10.14
CA LEU A 316 6.44 -8.78 -9.86
C LEU A 316 6.83 -8.51 -8.39
N SER A 317 7.57 -7.42 -8.20
CA SER A 317 7.81 -6.78 -6.92
C SER A 317 7.13 -5.42 -6.91
N PHE A 318 6.54 -5.04 -5.77
CA PHE A 318 6.06 -3.69 -5.53
C PHE A 318 6.84 -3.14 -4.35
N SER A 319 7.50 -2.00 -4.47
CA SER A 319 8.31 -1.42 -3.40
C SER A 319 8.20 0.09 -3.39
N PRO A 320 7.98 0.77 -2.25
CA PRO A 320 8.07 2.23 -2.19
C PRO A 320 9.42 2.78 -2.68
N TRP A 321 10.47 1.97 -2.65
CA TRP A 321 11.81 2.32 -3.11
C TRP A 321 12.06 2.05 -4.60
N HIS A 322 11.05 1.62 -5.35
CA HIS A 322 11.11 1.53 -6.82
C HIS A 322 10.46 2.77 -7.43
N GLY A 323 11.29 3.71 -7.88
CA GLY A 323 10.77 4.96 -8.42
C GLY A 323 11.83 6.01 -8.67
N LEU A 324 11.35 7.21 -8.97
CA LEU A 324 12.18 8.39 -9.15
C LEU A 324 12.76 8.85 -7.82
N ALA A 325 13.99 9.37 -7.85
CA ALA A 325 14.62 10.04 -6.70
C ALA A 325 13.81 11.26 -6.22
N ALA A 326 13.02 11.85 -7.12
CA ALA A 326 12.06 12.92 -6.80
C ALA A 326 10.90 12.45 -5.89
N HIS A 327 10.62 11.14 -5.85
CA HIS A 327 9.57 10.51 -5.05
C HIS A 327 10.12 9.63 -3.92
N ARG A 328 11.32 9.98 -3.42
CA ARG A 328 12.04 9.22 -2.39
C ARG A 328 11.19 9.04 -1.12
N PRO A 329 10.95 7.80 -0.65
CA PRO A 329 10.31 7.55 0.64
C PRO A 329 11.09 8.19 1.82
N LEU A 330 10.39 8.75 2.81
CA LEU A 330 11.01 9.43 3.95
C LEU A 330 10.60 8.83 5.31
N GLY A 331 11.48 8.99 6.30
CA GLY A 331 11.25 8.60 7.68
C GLY A 331 11.65 7.16 8.00
N GLY A 332 11.83 6.86 9.28
CA GLY A 332 12.36 5.58 9.76
C GLY A 332 11.58 4.38 9.26
N ILE A 333 10.23 4.46 9.23
CA ILE A 333 9.39 3.38 8.69
C ILE A 333 9.74 3.09 7.22
N MET A 334 9.91 4.13 6.38
CA MET A 334 10.27 3.91 4.98
C MET A 334 11.69 3.33 4.83
N ARG A 335 12.65 3.79 5.63
CA ARG A 335 14.01 3.22 5.64
C ARG A 335 13.99 1.73 6.02
N MET A 336 13.17 1.32 6.99
CA MET A 336 12.96 -0.10 7.31
C MET A 336 12.28 -0.88 6.18
N ARG A 337 11.33 -0.26 5.48
CA ARG A 337 10.67 -0.89 4.32
C ARG A 337 11.64 -1.16 3.18
N LYS A 338 12.72 -0.38 3.00
CA LYS A 338 13.72 -0.66 1.95
C LYS A 338 14.28 -2.08 2.09
N SER A 339 14.92 -2.35 3.23
CA SER A 339 15.58 -3.63 3.48
C SER A 339 14.59 -4.81 3.56
N ALA A 340 13.41 -4.59 4.15
CA ALA A 340 12.39 -5.63 4.26
C ALA A 340 11.82 -6.07 2.90
N TYR A 341 11.60 -5.12 1.99
CA TYR A 341 11.10 -5.43 0.64
C TYR A 341 12.18 -6.10 -0.22
N GLU A 342 13.43 -5.64 -0.14
CA GLU A 342 14.57 -6.30 -0.80
C GLU A 342 14.76 -7.74 -0.32
N MET A 343 14.70 -7.96 1.00
CA MET A 343 14.78 -9.29 1.61
C MET A 343 13.63 -10.19 1.14
N GLY A 344 12.39 -9.69 1.18
CA GLY A 344 11.21 -10.45 0.75
C GLY A 344 11.22 -10.80 -0.75
N LYS A 345 11.66 -9.87 -1.61
CA LYS A 345 11.86 -10.12 -3.05
C LYS A 345 12.90 -11.22 -3.25
N ARG A 346 14.06 -11.11 -2.60
CA ARG A 346 15.15 -12.09 -2.70
C ARG A 346 14.72 -13.48 -2.24
N PHE A 347 14.10 -13.58 -1.06
CA PHE A 347 13.62 -14.84 -0.51
C PHE A 347 12.67 -15.54 -1.48
N ARG A 348 11.66 -14.84 -2.00
CA ARG A 348 10.70 -15.39 -2.96
C ARG A 348 11.37 -15.82 -4.26
N ALA A 349 12.26 -15.00 -4.82
CA ALA A 349 12.95 -15.31 -6.06
C ALA A 349 13.82 -16.56 -5.95
N GLU A 350 14.63 -16.66 -4.88
CA GLU A 350 15.51 -17.78 -4.61
C GLU A 350 14.73 -19.06 -4.32
N THR A 351 13.77 -19.01 -3.40
CA THR A 351 13.02 -20.20 -2.96
C THR A 351 12.10 -20.75 -4.05
N ASN A 352 11.45 -19.88 -4.83
CA ASN A 352 10.56 -20.32 -5.91
C ASN A 352 11.31 -20.58 -7.22
N GLY A 353 12.64 -20.36 -7.28
CA GLY A 353 13.44 -20.53 -8.49
C GLY A 353 12.97 -19.64 -9.65
N ARG A 354 12.43 -18.45 -9.34
CA ARG A 354 11.81 -17.54 -10.33
C ARG A 354 12.46 -16.17 -10.31
N ARG A 355 12.74 -15.62 -11.50
CA ARG A 355 13.23 -14.25 -11.62
C ARG A 355 12.07 -13.27 -11.44
N ILE A 356 12.30 -12.25 -10.60
CA ILE A 356 11.37 -11.13 -10.37
C ILE A 356 11.98 -9.90 -11.03
N GLU A 357 11.35 -9.41 -12.09
CA GLU A 357 11.87 -8.33 -12.94
C GLU A 357 10.88 -7.16 -13.01
N GLU A 358 11.42 -5.96 -13.18
CA GLU A 358 10.60 -4.78 -13.42
C GLU A 358 10.12 -4.78 -14.88
N PRO A 359 8.79 -4.66 -15.12
CA PRO A 359 8.24 -4.65 -16.46
C PRO A 359 8.58 -3.36 -17.20
N ARG A 360 8.82 -3.47 -18.53
CA ARG A 360 8.92 -2.31 -19.44
C ARG A 360 7.63 -2.01 -20.20
N ASN A 361 6.73 -2.99 -20.26
CA ASN A 361 5.37 -2.87 -20.75
C ASN A 361 4.49 -3.90 -20.01
N LEU A 362 3.19 -3.91 -20.30
CA LEU A 362 2.22 -4.82 -19.68
C LEU A 362 1.61 -5.79 -20.69
N ASP A 363 2.31 -6.08 -21.78
CA ASP A 363 1.80 -6.94 -22.86
C ASP A 363 1.76 -8.42 -22.44
N SER A 364 2.57 -8.80 -21.45
CA SER A 364 2.63 -10.15 -20.88
C SER A 364 1.71 -10.38 -19.68
N LEU A 365 0.97 -9.36 -19.23
CA LEU A 365 -0.01 -9.52 -18.14
C LEU A 365 -1.15 -10.43 -18.64
N PRO A 366 -1.37 -11.61 -18.04
CA PRO A 366 -2.42 -12.51 -18.48
C PRO A 366 -3.81 -11.89 -18.33
N GLU A 367 -4.71 -12.22 -19.25
CA GLU A 367 -6.12 -11.82 -19.14
C GLU A 367 -6.78 -12.34 -17.87
#